data_AF-A0A7S2J1K9-F1
#
_entry.id   AF-A0A7S2J1K9-F1
#
_cell.length_a   1.000
_cell.length_b   1.000
_cell.length_c   1.000
_cell.angle_alpha   90.00
_cell.angle_beta   90.00
_cell.angle_gamma   90.00
#
_symmetry.space_group_name_H-M   'P 1'
#
loop_
_entity.id
_entity.type
_entity.pdbx_description
1 polymer ?
#
loop_
_entity_poly.entity_id
_entity_poly.type
_entity_poly.pdbx_seq_one_letter_code
_entity_poly.pdbx_strand_id
1 'polypeptide(L)'
;PCTCGYGDGLVDKCVSYSFETCSSTGGYVKSWTACFCMSVITLTTVGFGDHTPRTELGRLIAVPWMLVGVASMAQLVGNLQHFLFERDQQDQSAEAPMATRESYVELCLVGADNKLNQSEYRTYKLLLEGMITTEQVLAIDAHFDDLASTAGPDLSNKLPKV
;
A
#
# COMPACT_ATOMS: atom_id res chain seq x y z
N PRO A 1 -31.36 -15.49 22.28
CA PRO A 1 -30.87 -16.70 22.99
C PRO A 1 -30.35 -16.28 24.37
N CYS A 2 -30.68 -17.04 25.41
CA CYS A 2 -30.25 -16.76 26.79
C CYS A 2 -29.26 -17.84 27.25
N THR A 3 -28.21 -17.45 27.97
CA THR A 3 -27.21 -18.36 28.53
C THR A 3 -26.87 -17.99 29.97
N CYS A 4 -26.68 -19.00 30.82
CA CYS A 4 -26.29 -18.83 32.22
C CYS A 4 -24.78 -18.60 32.41
N GLY A 5 -24.01 -18.54 31.32
CA GLY A 5 -22.56 -18.52 31.37
C GLY A 5 -21.96 -19.91 31.56
N TYR A 6 -20.63 -19.98 31.59
CA TYR A 6 -19.86 -21.22 31.76
C TYR A 6 -18.57 -20.91 32.52
N GLY A 7 -18.05 -21.89 33.28
CA GLY A 7 -16.86 -21.73 34.12
C GLY A 7 -17.01 -20.61 35.17
N ASP A 8 -15.98 -19.77 35.32
CA ASP A 8 -15.94 -18.68 36.31
C ASP A 8 -16.96 -17.54 36.05
N GLY A 9 -17.67 -17.57 34.91
CA GLY A 9 -18.74 -16.64 34.58
C GLY A 9 -20.15 -17.23 34.75
N LEU A 10 -20.29 -18.35 35.46
CA LEU A 10 -21.57 -18.99 35.71
C LEU A 10 -22.39 -18.19 36.74
N VAL A 11 -23.62 -17.84 36.38
CA VAL A 11 -24.55 -17.20 37.31
C VAL A 11 -25.08 -18.26 38.28
N ASP A 12 -24.85 -18.02 39.57
CA ASP A 12 -25.20 -18.96 40.63
C ASP A 12 -26.73 -19.19 40.65
N LYS A 13 -27.16 -20.45 40.59
CA LYS A 13 -28.58 -20.89 40.47
C LYS A 13 -29.30 -20.60 39.15
N CYS A 14 -28.59 -20.31 38.05
CA CYS A 14 -29.22 -20.13 36.73
C CYS A 14 -29.45 -21.47 36.01
N VAL A 15 -30.62 -21.63 35.39
CA VAL A 15 -31.00 -22.82 34.60
C VAL A 15 -31.43 -22.45 33.17
N SER A 16 -30.83 -23.11 32.18
CA SER A 16 -30.98 -22.77 30.75
C SER A 16 -32.03 -23.63 30.01
N TYR A 17 -33.07 -24.13 30.71
CA TYR A 17 -34.08 -25.03 30.12
C TYR A 17 -35.13 -24.29 29.28
N SER A 18 -35.47 -23.05 29.66
CA SER A 18 -36.40 -22.18 28.93
C SER A 18 -35.91 -20.72 28.95
N PHE A 19 -36.30 -19.93 27.94
CA PHE A 19 -35.93 -18.51 27.85
C PHE A 19 -36.44 -17.68 29.02
N GLU A 20 -37.69 -17.91 29.46
CA GLU A 20 -38.29 -17.21 30.60
C GLU A 20 -37.56 -17.51 31.90
N THR A 21 -37.25 -18.79 32.16
CA THR A 21 -36.53 -19.18 33.39
C THR A 21 -35.12 -18.60 33.41
N CYS A 22 -34.43 -18.59 32.26
CA CYS A 22 -33.10 -18.00 32.12
C CYS A 22 -33.11 -16.48 32.31
N SER A 23 -34.11 -15.77 31.75
CA SER A 23 -34.25 -14.33 31.96
C SER A 23 -34.61 -13.98 33.41
N SER A 24 -35.39 -14.81 34.10
CA SER A 24 -35.78 -14.56 35.49
C SER A 24 -34.68 -14.86 36.50
N THR A 25 -33.72 -15.73 36.16
CA THR A 25 -32.59 -16.09 37.03
C THR A 25 -31.35 -15.21 36.79
N GLY A 26 -31.47 -14.15 35.98
CA GLY A 26 -30.36 -13.24 35.70
C GLY A 26 -29.39 -13.76 34.63
N GLY A 27 -29.83 -14.68 33.78
CA GLY A 27 -29.06 -15.16 32.64
C GLY A 27 -28.80 -14.06 31.59
N TYR A 28 -27.70 -14.21 30.85
CA TYR A 28 -27.28 -13.26 29.84
C TYR A 28 -28.12 -13.41 28.57
N VAL A 29 -28.85 -12.37 28.22
CA VAL A 29 -29.63 -12.31 26.98
C VAL A 29 -28.91 -11.40 26.00
N LYS A 30 -28.48 -11.94 24.85
CA LYS A 30 -27.82 -11.15 23.81
C LYS A 30 -28.80 -10.83 22.69
N SER A 31 -28.97 -9.53 22.42
CA SER A 31 -29.70 -9.02 21.24
C SER A 31 -28.92 -9.30 19.96
N TRP A 32 -29.63 -9.43 18.83
CA TRP A 32 -29.01 -9.55 17.51
C TRP A 32 -28.11 -8.35 17.18
N THR A 33 -28.53 -7.13 17.57
CA THR A 33 -27.74 -5.91 17.39
C THR A 33 -26.41 -5.99 18.15
N ALA A 34 -26.42 -6.52 19.37
CA ALA A 34 -25.23 -6.69 20.18
C ALA A 34 -24.28 -7.78 19.63
N CYS A 35 -24.79 -8.75 18.87
CA CYS A 35 -23.97 -9.72 18.13
C CYS A 35 -23.30 -9.06 16.92
N PHE A 36 -24.04 -8.29 16.13
CA PHE A 36 -23.49 -7.56 14.99
C PHE A 36 -22.41 -6.56 15.41
N CYS A 37 -22.67 -5.76 16.44
CA CYS A 37 -21.68 -4.84 16.99
C CYS A 37 -20.42 -5.59 17.44
N MET A 38 -20.55 -6.73 18.13
CA MET A 38 -19.41 -7.56 18.53
C MET A 38 -18.59 -8.03 17.31
N SER A 39 -19.24 -8.51 16.26
CA SER A 39 -18.57 -8.94 15.04
C SER A 39 -17.75 -7.81 14.41
N VAL A 40 -18.34 -6.61 14.31
CA VAL A 40 -17.70 -5.43 13.72
C VAL A 40 -16.52 -4.95 14.57
N ILE A 41 -16.68 -4.78 15.90
CA ILE A 41 -15.59 -4.31 16.77
C ILE A 41 -14.42 -5.31 16.85
N THR A 42 -14.70 -6.60 16.65
CA THR A 42 -13.66 -7.63 16.59
C THR A 42 -12.93 -7.59 15.25
N LEU A 43 -13.67 -7.38 14.16
CA LEU A 43 -13.08 -7.23 12.82
C LEU A 43 -12.22 -5.96 12.72
N THR A 44 -12.66 -4.86 13.34
CA THR A 44 -11.90 -3.61 13.42
C THR A 44 -10.82 -3.63 14.50
N THR A 45 -10.61 -4.77 15.17
CA THR A 45 -9.60 -4.96 16.24
C THR A 45 -9.73 -4.04 17.46
N VAL A 46 -10.86 -3.34 17.62
CA VAL A 46 -11.12 -2.46 18.78
C VAL A 46 -11.32 -3.29 20.05
N GLY A 47 -12.07 -4.38 19.97
CA GLY A 47 -12.12 -5.41 21.00
C GLY A 47 -12.51 -4.95 22.43
N PHE A 48 -13.62 -4.22 22.61
CA PHE A 48 -14.06 -3.74 23.92
C PHE A 48 -14.29 -4.83 24.98
N GLY A 49 -14.58 -6.08 24.58
CA GLY A 49 -14.71 -7.23 25.48
C GLY A 49 -15.97 -7.24 26.35
N ASP A 50 -16.84 -6.23 26.25
CA ASP A 50 -18.15 -6.11 26.89
C ASP A 50 -19.13 -7.23 26.46
N HIS A 51 -18.88 -7.81 25.29
CA HIS A 51 -19.78 -8.68 24.58
C HIS A 51 -19.10 -9.97 24.13
N THR A 52 -18.58 -10.73 25.07
CA THR A 52 -17.90 -12.00 24.79
C THR A 52 -18.87 -13.19 24.70
N PRO A 53 -18.63 -14.15 23.78
CA PRO A 53 -19.39 -15.38 23.74
C PRO A 53 -19.09 -16.21 25.00
N ARG A 54 -20.10 -16.36 25.84
CA ARG A 54 -20.05 -17.16 27.09
C ARG A 54 -20.45 -18.62 26.87
N THR A 55 -20.67 -19.04 25.63
CA THR A 55 -21.00 -20.41 25.24
C THR A 55 -19.80 -21.09 24.59
N GLU A 56 -19.67 -22.40 24.81
CA GLU A 56 -18.59 -23.23 24.23
C GLU A 56 -18.55 -23.13 22.70
N LEU A 57 -19.72 -23.29 22.05
CA LEU A 57 -19.86 -23.14 20.61
C LEU A 57 -19.54 -21.72 20.11
N GLY A 58 -19.90 -20.69 20.88
CA GLY A 58 -19.64 -19.30 20.51
C GLY A 58 -18.14 -18.97 20.51
N ARG A 59 -17.36 -19.59 21.41
CA ARG A 59 -15.90 -19.43 21.44
C ARG A 59 -15.23 -20.14 20.26
N LEU A 60 -15.69 -21.33 19.90
CA LEU A 60 -15.15 -22.07 18.75
C LEU A 60 -15.28 -21.26 17.45
N ILE A 61 -16.37 -20.52 17.28
CA ILE A 61 -16.62 -19.65 16.12
C ILE A 61 -15.86 -18.31 16.24
N ALA A 62 -15.64 -17.81 17.46
CA ALA A 62 -14.91 -16.56 17.68
C ALA A 62 -13.44 -16.66 17.29
N VAL A 63 -12.80 -17.82 17.45
CA VAL A 63 -11.38 -18.02 17.09
C VAL A 63 -11.09 -17.77 15.60
N PRO A 64 -11.75 -18.43 14.64
CA PRO A 64 -11.54 -18.14 13.22
C PRO A 64 -11.99 -16.73 12.86
N TRP A 65 -13.00 -16.17 13.55
CA TRP A 65 -13.42 -14.78 13.33
C TRP A 65 -12.30 -13.77 13.66
N MET A 66 -11.52 -14.01 14.72
CA MET A 66 -10.37 -13.17 15.05
C MET A 66 -9.27 -13.24 13.97
N LEU A 67 -9.01 -14.43 13.40
CA LEU A 67 -8.04 -14.58 12.31
C LEU A 67 -8.46 -13.80 11.06
N VAL A 68 -9.75 -13.83 10.72
CA VAL A 68 -10.31 -13.03 9.61
C VAL A 68 -10.16 -11.54 9.90
N GLY A 69 -10.36 -11.09 11.13
CA GLY A 69 -10.12 -9.70 11.55
C GLY A 69 -8.69 -9.25 11.25
N VAL A 70 -7.69 -10.04 11.66
CA VAL A 70 -6.26 -9.74 11.40
C VAL A 70 -5.97 -9.70 9.90
N ALA A 71 -6.47 -10.67 9.14
CA ALA A 71 -6.29 -10.70 7.69
C ALA A 71 -6.90 -9.47 7.00
N SER A 72 -8.08 -9.04 7.43
CA SER A 72 -8.76 -7.87 6.88
C SER A 72 -7.99 -6.56 7.14
N MET A 73 -7.41 -6.41 8.35
CA MET A 73 -6.57 -5.24 8.66
C MET A 73 -5.26 -5.24 7.87
N ALA A 74 -4.64 -6.41 7.68
CA ALA A 74 -3.44 -6.53 6.85
C ALA A 74 -3.71 -6.09 5.40
N GLN A 75 -4.86 -6.48 4.84
CA GLN A 75 -5.27 -6.05 3.50
C GLN A 75 -5.56 -4.54 3.43
N LEU A 76 -6.22 -3.98 4.45
CA LEU A 76 -6.45 -2.53 4.52
C LEU A 76 -5.13 -1.75 4.50
N VAL A 77 -4.14 -2.19 5.29
CA VAL A 77 -2.82 -1.57 5.33
C VAL A 77 -2.10 -1.72 3.99
N GLY A 78 -2.15 -2.89 3.35
CA GLY A 78 -1.56 -3.10 2.02
C GLY A 78 -2.16 -2.18 0.95
N ASN A 79 -3.48 -2.01 0.96
CA ASN A 79 -4.17 -1.10 0.04
C ASN A 79 -3.82 0.36 0.33
N LEU A 80 -3.73 0.74 1.61
CA LEU A 80 -3.31 2.08 2.02
C LEU A 80 -1.87 2.36 1.61
N GLN A 81 -0.97 1.39 1.74
CA GLN A 81 0.41 1.47 1.26
C GLN A 81 0.42 1.72 -0.24
N HIS A 82 -0.32 0.95 -1.04
CA HIS A 82 -0.38 1.17 -2.49
C HIS A 82 -0.86 2.58 -2.83
N PHE A 83 -1.89 3.08 -2.16
CA PHE A 83 -2.40 4.43 -2.38
C PHE A 83 -1.40 5.54 -1.98
N LEU A 84 -0.66 5.34 -0.89
CA LEU A 84 0.40 6.27 -0.48
C LEU A 84 1.60 6.21 -1.43
N PHE A 85 2.01 5.01 -1.84
CA PHE A 85 3.08 4.79 -2.81
C PHE A 85 2.72 5.25 -4.21
N GLU A 86 1.46 5.30 -4.62
CA GLU A 86 1.05 5.94 -5.88
C GLU A 86 1.30 7.45 -5.84
N ARG A 87 1.16 8.10 -4.68
CA ARG A 87 1.56 9.51 -4.50
C ARG A 87 3.07 9.64 -4.46
N ASP A 88 3.73 8.73 -3.75
CA ASP A 88 5.19 8.73 -3.63
C ASP A 88 5.89 8.32 -4.92
N GLN A 89 5.30 7.53 -5.83
CA GLN A 89 5.84 7.24 -7.16
C GLN A 89 5.66 8.42 -8.10
N GLN A 90 4.60 9.21 -7.95
CA GLN A 90 4.43 10.45 -8.70
C GLN A 90 5.43 11.53 -8.25
N ASP A 91 5.91 11.46 -7.00
CA ASP A 91 6.99 12.32 -6.48
C ASP A 91 8.41 11.68 -6.66
N GLN A 92 8.59 10.36 -6.57
CA GLN A 92 9.88 9.64 -6.69
C GLN A 92 10.32 9.39 -8.14
N SER A 93 9.40 9.33 -9.12
CA SER A 93 9.81 9.37 -10.53
C SER A 93 10.23 10.78 -10.97
N ALA A 94 9.96 11.80 -10.16
CA ALA A 94 10.44 13.18 -10.34
C ALA A 94 11.71 13.51 -9.52
N GLU A 95 12.03 12.72 -8.49
CA GLU A 95 13.21 12.90 -7.64
C GLU A 95 14.28 11.82 -7.90
N ALA A 96 14.92 11.90 -9.07
CA ALA A 96 16.34 11.57 -9.10
C ALA A 96 17.04 12.47 -8.06
N PRO A 97 17.95 11.97 -7.21
CA PRO A 97 18.64 12.79 -6.21
C PRO A 97 19.21 14.03 -6.91
N MET A 98 18.72 15.21 -6.51
CA MET A 98 19.00 16.52 -7.11
C MET A 98 20.50 16.73 -7.40
N ALA A 99 21.36 16.13 -6.58
CA ALA A 99 22.81 16.13 -6.71
C ALA A 99 23.34 15.51 -8.03
N THR A 100 22.74 14.44 -8.54
CA THR A 100 23.18 13.82 -9.82
C THR A 100 22.77 14.67 -11.02
N ARG A 101 21.66 15.40 -10.90
CA ARG A 101 21.11 16.22 -11.98
C ARG A 101 21.95 17.48 -12.22
N GLU A 102 22.40 18.15 -11.16
CA GLU A 102 23.31 19.31 -11.31
C GLU A 102 24.62 18.90 -12.00
N SER A 103 25.18 17.73 -11.68
CA SER A 103 26.42 17.26 -12.32
C SER A 103 26.30 16.97 -13.83
N TYR A 104 25.14 16.50 -14.30
CA TYR A 104 24.92 16.23 -15.73
C TYR A 104 24.61 17.53 -16.51
N VAL A 105 23.92 18.47 -15.86
CA VAL A 105 23.64 19.80 -16.45
C VAL A 105 24.92 20.60 -16.62
N GLU A 106 25.85 20.53 -15.66
CA GLU A 106 27.16 21.16 -15.80
C GLU A 106 27.93 20.55 -16.97
N LEU A 107 27.93 19.21 -17.12
CA LEU A 107 28.56 18.50 -18.24
C LEU A 107 28.02 18.94 -19.61
N CYS A 108 26.69 19.09 -19.76
CA CYS A 108 26.08 19.56 -21.01
C CYS A 108 26.37 21.03 -21.34
N LEU A 109 26.87 21.83 -20.39
CA LEU A 109 27.25 23.23 -20.60
C LEU A 109 28.75 23.40 -20.89
N VAL A 110 29.57 22.36 -20.74
CA VAL A 110 31.02 22.38 -21.04
C VAL A 110 31.31 22.04 -22.51
N GLY A 111 30.40 22.38 -23.42
CA GLY A 111 30.76 22.52 -24.84
C GLY A 111 31.75 23.67 -25.00
N ALA A 112 32.81 23.49 -25.78
CA ALA A 112 33.92 24.45 -25.96
C ALA A 112 33.49 25.82 -26.51
N ASP A 113 32.22 25.99 -26.87
CA ASP A 113 31.63 27.09 -27.60
C ASP A 113 30.77 28.05 -26.75
N ASN A 114 30.67 27.86 -25.42
CA ASN A 114 29.95 28.74 -24.48
C ASN A 114 28.52 29.12 -24.95
N LYS A 115 27.90 28.22 -25.73
CA LYS A 115 26.58 28.37 -26.34
C LYS A 115 25.81 27.09 -26.10
N LEU A 116 24.60 27.25 -25.56
CA LEU A 116 23.67 26.13 -25.37
C LEU A 116 23.07 25.73 -26.71
N ASN A 117 23.27 24.49 -27.14
CA ASN A 117 22.72 23.99 -28.39
C ASN A 117 21.27 23.49 -28.21
N GLN A 118 20.51 23.41 -29.31
CA GLN A 118 19.10 22.99 -29.26
C GLN A 118 18.94 21.54 -28.78
N SER A 119 19.90 20.66 -29.09
CA SER A 119 19.95 19.27 -28.61
C SER A 119 20.12 19.19 -27.09
N GLU A 120 21.03 19.99 -26.53
CA GLU A 120 21.30 20.06 -25.09
C GLU A 120 20.09 20.60 -24.33
N TYR A 121 19.46 21.66 -24.84
CA TYR A 121 18.26 22.23 -24.22
C TYR A 121 17.08 21.23 -24.19
N ARG A 122 16.90 20.43 -25.25
CA ARG A 122 15.84 19.40 -25.29
C ARG A 122 16.09 18.34 -24.24
N THR A 123 17.30 17.78 -24.17
CA THR A 123 17.66 16.78 -23.16
C THR A 123 17.53 17.35 -21.75
N TYR A 124 17.98 18.59 -21.52
CA TYR A 124 17.79 19.31 -20.27
C TYR A 124 16.31 19.42 -19.88
N LYS A 125 15.43 19.80 -20.82
CA LYS A 125 13.99 19.94 -20.58
C LYS A 125 13.29 18.58 -20.39
N LEU A 126 13.79 17.51 -20.97
CA LEU A 126 13.26 16.15 -20.79
C LEU A 126 13.67 15.56 -19.42
N LEU A 127 14.93 15.76 -19.00
CA LEU A 127 15.38 15.51 -17.63
C LEU A 127 14.60 16.39 -16.65
N LEU A 128 14.39 17.66 -17.03
CA LEU A 128 13.40 18.66 -16.60
C LEU A 128 12.15 18.07 -15.93
N GLU A 129 11.44 17.36 -16.79
CA GLU A 129 10.06 16.92 -16.59
C GLU A 129 9.96 15.45 -16.17
N GLY A 130 11.08 14.80 -15.87
CA GLY A 130 11.12 13.41 -15.41
C GLY A 130 10.72 12.39 -16.50
N MET A 131 10.71 12.80 -17.77
CA MET A 131 10.37 11.88 -18.88
C MET A 131 11.49 10.89 -19.20
N ILE A 132 12.74 11.25 -18.85
CA ILE A 132 13.94 10.47 -19.15
C ILE A 132 14.86 10.55 -17.93
N THR A 133 15.53 9.45 -17.59
CA THR A 133 16.53 9.39 -16.50
C THR A 133 17.95 9.58 -17.05
N THR A 134 18.88 10.06 -16.22
CA THR A 134 20.30 10.24 -16.61
C THR A 134 20.95 8.96 -17.16
N GLU A 135 20.59 7.79 -16.63
CA GLU A 135 21.07 6.50 -17.14
C GLU A 135 20.65 6.25 -18.60
N GLN A 136 19.43 6.63 -18.96
CA GLN A 136 18.91 6.46 -20.32
C GLN A 136 19.63 7.40 -21.28
N VAL A 137 19.97 8.62 -20.84
CA VAL A 137 20.75 9.57 -21.65
C VAL A 137 22.17 9.03 -21.89
N LEU A 138 22.84 8.51 -20.85
CA LEU A 138 24.17 7.89 -20.99
C LEU A 138 24.16 6.68 -21.94
N ALA A 139 23.11 5.86 -21.91
CA ALA A 139 22.97 4.73 -22.83
C ALA A 139 22.77 5.19 -24.28
N ILE A 140 22.05 6.31 -24.49
CA ILE A 140 21.87 6.91 -25.82
C ILE A 140 23.19 7.48 -26.32
N ASP A 141 23.95 8.19 -25.49
CA ASP A 141 25.25 8.76 -25.84
C ASP A 141 26.26 7.65 -26.20
N ALA A 142 26.33 6.58 -25.40
CA ALA A 142 27.18 5.43 -25.70
C ALA A 142 26.79 4.71 -27.01
N HIS A 143 25.50 4.60 -27.31
CA HIS A 143 25.02 4.04 -28.57
C HIS A 143 25.32 4.97 -29.76
N PHE A 144 25.29 6.28 -29.55
CA PHE A 144 25.69 7.24 -30.57
C PHE A 144 27.19 7.14 -30.88
N ASP A 145 28.04 7.02 -29.87
CA ASP A 145 29.49 6.86 -30.05
C ASP A 145 29.85 5.57 -30.79
N ASP A 146 29.16 4.46 -30.50
CA ASP A 146 29.30 3.19 -31.24
C ASP A 146 28.94 3.36 -32.72
N LEU A 147 27.81 4.02 -33.00
CA LEU A 147 27.39 4.34 -34.37
C LEU A 147 28.35 5.30 -35.08
N ALA A 148 28.87 6.29 -34.37
CA ALA A 148 29.83 7.26 -34.88
C ALA A 148 31.18 6.61 -35.22
N SER A 149 31.60 5.60 -34.45
CA SER A 149 32.83 4.85 -34.74
C SER A 149 32.70 3.93 -35.97
N THR A 150 31.48 3.46 -36.25
CA THR A 150 31.19 2.49 -37.32
C THR A 150 30.80 3.16 -38.64
N ALA A 151 30.33 4.40 -38.59
CA ALA A 151 29.93 5.19 -39.75
C ALA A 151 30.86 6.40 -39.89
N GLY A 152 31.71 6.39 -40.92
CA GLY A 152 32.34 7.62 -41.41
C GLY A 152 31.30 8.72 -41.72
N PRO A 153 31.74 9.92 -42.16
CA PRO A 153 31.12 11.25 -41.95
C PRO A 153 29.64 11.48 -42.37
N ASP A 154 28.91 10.47 -42.86
CA ASP A 154 27.51 10.53 -43.27
C ASP A 154 26.62 9.54 -42.47
N LEU A 155 26.35 9.87 -41.19
CA LEU A 155 25.39 9.12 -40.35
C LEU A 155 23.92 9.36 -40.73
N SER A 156 23.63 10.36 -41.56
CA SER A 156 22.27 10.76 -41.99
C SER A 156 21.48 9.62 -42.64
N ASN A 157 22.16 8.72 -43.38
CA ASN A 157 21.51 7.64 -44.13
C ASN A 157 21.30 6.34 -43.34
N LYS A 158 21.83 6.24 -42.12
CA LYS A 158 21.68 5.05 -41.25
C LYS A 158 20.68 5.21 -40.13
N LEU A 159 20.21 6.42 -39.87
CA LEU A 159 19.15 6.66 -38.90
C LEU A 159 17.80 6.26 -39.50
N PRO A 160 16.95 5.50 -38.78
CA PRO A 160 15.59 5.24 -39.22
C PRO A 160 14.87 6.59 -39.36
N LYS A 161 14.37 6.88 -40.56
CA LYS A 161 13.56 8.08 -40.79
C LYS A 161 12.22 7.86 -40.12
N VAL A 162 11.99 8.61 -39.04
CA VAL A 162 10.71 8.70 -38.32
C VAL A 162 9.73 9.54 -39.13
#